data_AF-A0A9E6RUZ2-F1
#
_entry.id   AF-A0A9E6RUZ2-F1
#
_cell.length_a   1.000
_cell.length_b   1.000
_cell.length_c   1.000
_cell.angle_alpha   90.00
_cell.angle_beta   90.00
_cell.angle_gamma   90.00
#
_symmetry.space_group_name_H-M   'P 1'
#
loop_
_entity.id
_entity.type
_entity.pdbx_description
1 polymer ?
#
loop_
_entity_poly.entity_id
_entity_poly.type
_entity_poly.pdbx_seq_one_letter_code
_entity_poly.pdbx_strand_id
1 'polypeptide(L)'
;MKVKTLSLIAAAFAVTLTVTPLVAQAQDATPSRQPGKEYRQKGAWEKLGLTEEQKARMMEIRRNTREEMLKVLTPEQKEQLKAKMQERRSQAARGEGMGKGKMKGEPFASLNLTEAQKTRMKAIKDAEKQQVEAILTPAQKQQLQEMKQKMEMRRQQRQNNSN
;
A
#
# COMPACT_ATOMS: atom_id res chain seq x y z
N MET A 1 30.61 12.92 -31.62
CA MET A 1 29.57 11.87 -31.55
C MET A 1 30.14 10.62 -32.18
N LYS A 2 30.16 9.48 -31.48
CA LYS A 2 30.69 8.21 -31.99
C LYS A 2 29.56 7.18 -31.91
N VAL A 3 28.90 6.92 -33.03
CA VAL A 3 27.97 5.81 -33.18
C VAL A 3 28.75 4.63 -33.73
N LYS A 4 28.70 3.49 -33.04
CA LYS A 4 29.15 2.19 -33.55
C LYS A 4 27.89 1.38 -33.83
N THR A 5 27.62 1.17 -35.11
CA THR A 5 26.61 0.23 -35.61
C THR A 5 27.29 -1.10 -35.98
N LEU A 6 26.45 -2.13 -36.09
CA LEU A 6 26.69 -3.46 -36.68
C LEU A 6 27.10 -4.59 -35.71
N SER A 7 26.13 -5.45 -35.39
CA SER A 7 26.19 -6.84 -35.86
C SER A 7 24.80 -7.49 -35.79
N LEU A 8 24.26 -7.81 -36.97
CA LEU A 8 23.15 -8.74 -37.19
C LEU A 8 23.68 -10.16 -36.99
N ILE A 9 23.07 -10.93 -36.08
CA ILE A 9 23.14 -12.39 -36.15
C ILE A 9 21.71 -12.90 -36.29
N ALA A 10 21.36 -13.24 -37.52
CA ALA A 10 20.21 -14.07 -37.82
C ALA A 10 20.54 -15.50 -37.40
N ALA A 11 19.80 -16.03 -36.43
CA ALA A 11 19.80 -17.46 -36.12
C ALA A 11 18.41 -18.00 -36.43
N ALA A 12 18.28 -18.63 -37.59
CA ALA A 12 17.09 -19.37 -37.98
C ALA A 12 17.07 -20.69 -37.20
N PHE A 13 16.10 -20.85 -36.30
CA PHE A 13 15.73 -22.15 -35.75
C PHE A 13 14.32 -22.49 -36.23
N ALA A 14 14.24 -23.37 -37.22
CA ALA A 14 13.02 -24.09 -37.54
C ALA A 14 12.95 -25.31 -36.61
N VAL A 15 12.09 -25.24 -35.59
CA VAL A 15 11.76 -26.40 -34.77
C VAL A 15 10.29 -26.72 -35.01
N THR A 16 10.04 -27.74 -35.83
CA THR A 16 8.74 -28.40 -35.93
C THR A 16 8.68 -29.50 -34.88
N LEU A 17 7.85 -29.35 -33.86
CA LEU A 17 7.49 -30.43 -32.94
C LEU A 17 5.99 -30.69 -33.02
N THR A 18 5.67 -31.93 -33.33
CA THR A 18 4.34 -32.53 -33.39
C THR A 18 3.62 -32.42 -32.04
N VAL A 19 2.40 -31.89 -32.05
CA VAL A 19 1.59 -31.71 -30.84
C VAL A 19 0.76 -32.96 -30.59
N THR A 20 1.09 -33.73 -29.55
CA THR A 20 0.15 -34.69 -28.93
C THR A 20 -0.59 -33.97 -27.80
N PRO A 21 -1.93 -33.85 -27.83
CA PRO A 21 -2.66 -33.36 -26.67
C PRO A 21 -2.83 -34.49 -25.64
N LEU A 22 -2.04 -34.45 -24.57
CA LEU A 22 -2.36 -35.21 -23.36
C LEU A 22 -3.44 -34.41 -22.60
N VAL A 23 -4.68 -34.91 -22.65
CA VAL A 23 -5.79 -34.33 -21.88
C VAL A 23 -5.63 -34.78 -20.43
N ALA A 24 -4.95 -33.96 -19.63
CA ALA A 24 -4.93 -34.11 -18.18
C ALA A 24 -6.21 -33.49 -17.61
N GLN A 25 -7.19 -34.33 -17.25
CA GLN A 25 -8.29 -33.92 -16.40
C GLN A 25 -7.78 -33.79 -14.96
N ALA A 26 -7.54 -32.56 -14.52
CA ALA A 26 -7.46 -32.22 -13.10
C ALA A 26 -8.73 -31.45 -12.73
N GLN A 27 -9.78 -32.20 -12.40
CA GLN A 27 -10.88 -31.70 -11.59
C GLN A 27 -10.59 -32.17 -10.16
N ASP A 28 -10.30 -31.24 -9.26
CA ASP A 28 -11.20 -31.03 -8.13
C ASP A 28 -10.75 -29.88 -7.23
N ALA A 29 -11.77 -29.11 -6.85
CA ALA A 29 -11.79 -28.14 -5.76
C ALA A 29 -10.91 -26.90 -5.91
N THR A 30 -11.30 -26.03 -6.84
CA THR A 30 -11.28 -24.59 -6.55
C THR A 30 -12.18 -24.36 -5.33
N PRO A 31 -11.69 -23.92 -4.15
CA PRO A 31 -12.60 -23.21 -3.26
C PRO A 31 -13.01 -21.97 -4.02
N SER A 32 -14.27 -21.94 -4.46
CA SER A 32 -14.95 -20.72 -4.84
C SER A 32 -14.80 -19.75 -3.68
N ARG A 33 -13.78 -18.89 -3.76
CA ARG A 33 -13.74 -17.66 -2.98
C ARG A 33 -14.96 -16.89 -3.46
N GLN A 34 -16.04 -17.04 -2.69
CA GLN A 34 -17.16 -16.13 -2.72
C GLN A 34 -16.57 -14.72 -2.81
N PRO A 35 -17.02 -13.87 -3.74
CA PRO A 35 -16.65 -12.46 -3.73
C PRO A 35 -17.14 -11.93 -2.39
N GLY A 36 -16.23 -11.91 -1.41
CA GLY A 36 -16.51 -11.43 -0.07
C GLY A 36 -17.04 -10.03 -0.24
N LYS A 37 -18.28 -9.82 0.21
CA LYS A 37 -19.00 -8.55 0.13
C LYS A 37 -18.03 -7.41 0.33
N GLU A 38 -17.82 -6.66 -0.75
CA GLU A 38 -16.76 -5.67 -0.92
C GLU A 38 -17.03 -4.46 -0.01
N TYR A 39 -16.97 -4.64 1.30
CA TYR A 39 -16.96 -3.55 2.27
C TYR A 39 -15.52 -3.05 2.47
N ARG A 40 -14.79 -2.88 1.36
CA ARG A 40 -13.73 -1.88 1.34
C ARG A 40 -14.46 -0.55 1.38
N GLN A 41 -14.38 0.12 2.52
CA GLN A 41 -14.72 1.53 2.59
C GLN A 41 -13.73 2.21 1.62
N LYS A 42 -14.12 2.32 0.34
CA LYS A 42 -13.25 2.74 -0.76
C LYS A 42 -12.58 4.04 -0.33
N GLY A 43 -11.29 3.96 -0.03
CA GLY A 43 -10.55 5.10 0.50
C GLY A 43 -10.62 6.25 -0.48
N ALA A 44 -10.42 7.49 -0.03
CA ALA A 44 -10.34 8.66 -0.91
C ALA A 44 -9.41 8.40 -2.13
N TRP A 45 -8.36 7.60 -1.92
CA TRP A 45 -7.40 7.16 -2.93
C TRP A 45 -7.96 6.28 -4.05
N GLU A 46 -8.94 5.42 -3.80
CA GLU A 46 -9.52 4.56 -4.84
C GLU A 46 -10.40 5.38 -5.81
N LYS A 47 -10.91 6.52 -5.35
CA LYS A 47 -11.74 7.42 -6.18
C LYS A 47 -10.94 8.28 -7.14
N LEU A 48 -9.61 8.35 -6.98
CA LEU A 48 -8.72 9.17 -7.81
C LEU A 48 -8.38 8.53 -9.17
N GLY A 49 -8.84 7.31 -9.44
CA GLY A 49 -8.53 6.62 -10.71
C GLY A 49 -7.02 6.45 -10.92
N LEU A 50 -6.29 6.07 -9.85
CA LEU A 50 -4.83 5.90 -9.92
C LEU A 50 -4.46 4.80 -10.92
N THR A 51 -3.46 5.05 -11.76
CA THR A 51 -2.89 4.04 -12.65
C THR A 51 -2.12 2.98 -11.85
N GLU A 52 -1.89 1.80 -12.43
CA GLU A 52 -1.09 0.76 -11.78
C GLU A 52 0.35 1.24 -11.51
N GLU A 53 0.93 2.04 -12.40
CA GLU A 53 2.24 2.64 -12.20
C GLU A 53 2.26 3.62 -11.01
N GLN A 54 1.24 4.47 -10.88
CA GLN A 54 1.11 5.38 -9.74
C GLN A 54 0.98 4.59 -8.43
N LYS A 55 0.16 3.52 -8.42
CA LYS A 55 0.01 2.63 -7.26
C LYS A 55 1.34 1.96 -6.90
N ALA A 56 2.09 1.45 -7.88
CA ALA A 56 3.39 0.84 -7.68
C ALA A 56 4.39 1.82 -7.04
N ARG A 57 4.51 3.03 -7.59
CA ARG A 57 5.39 4.08 -7.04
C ARG A 57 4.99 4.47 -5.62
N MET A 58 3.69 4.60 -5.33
CA MET A 58 3.20 4.88 -3.98
C MET A 58 3.53 3.75 -2.99
N MET A 59 3.44 2.48 -3.43
CA MET A 59 3.84 1.34 -2.59
C MET A 59 5.34 1.36 -2.29
N GLU A 60 6.16 1.68 -3.29
CA GLU A 60 7.61 1.81 -3.11
C GLU A 60 7.96 2.94 -2.14
N ILE A 61 7.39 4.13 -2.31
CA ILE A 61 7.57 5.25 -1.38
C ILE A 61 7.21 4.81 0.05
N ARG A 62 6.03 4.23 0.24
CA ARG A 62 5.58 3.76 1.56
C ARG A 62 6.52 2.73 2.18
N ARG A 63 7.08 1.83 1.38
CA ARG A 63 8.06 0.85 1.84
C ARG A 63 9.33 1.56 2.33
N ASN A 64 9.88 2.45 1.51
CA ASN A 64 11.10 3.18 1.83
C ASN A 64 10.92 4.08 3.06
N THR A 65 9.80 4.81 3.15
CA THR A 65 9.43 5.61 4.33
C THR A 65 9.34 4.75 5.59
N ARG A 66 8.80 3.53 5.48
CA ARG A 66 8.75 2.60 6.62
C ARG A 66 10.14 2.21 7.09
N GLU A 67 11.05 1.93 6.16
CA GLU A 67 12.45 1.62 6.47
C GLU A 67 13.16 2.80 7.13
N GLU A 68 12.92 4.02 6.66
CA GLU A 68 13.44 5.24 7.30
C GLU A 68 12.90 5.43 8.72
N MET A 69 11.60 5.23 8.93
CA MET A 69 11.02 5.28 10.28
C MET A 69 11.60 4.21 11.21
N LEU A 70 11.90 3.00 10.68
CA LEU A 70 12.56 1.96 11.48
C LEU A 70 13.96 2.39 11.92
N LYS A 71 14.69 3.19 11.14
CA LYS A 71 16.02 3.71 11.53
C LYS A 71 15.96 4.70 12.71
N VAL A 72 14.80 5.30 12.98
CA VAL A 72 14.58 6.22 14.11
C VAL A 72 14.43 5.46 15.44
N LEU A 73 14.08 4.18 15.39
CA LEU A 73 13.82 3.36 16.57
C LEU A 73 15.08 2.76 17.20
N THR A 74 15.04 2.58 18.51
CA THR A 74 16.05 1.78 19.24
C THR A 74 15.88 0.28 18.92
N PRO A 75 16.90 -0.56 19.20
CA PRO A 75 16.79 -2.01 19.05
C PRO A 75 15.57 -2.60 19.80
N GLU A 76 15.35 -2.19 21.04
CA GLU A 76 14.26 -2.67 21.89
C GLU A 76 12.89 -2.28 21.33
N GLN A 77 12.77 -1.04 20.83
CA GLN A 77 11.54 -0.57 20.18
C GLN A 77 11.24 -1.34 18.88
N LYS A 78 12.27 -1.75 18.12
CA LYS A 78 12.10 -2.59 16.93
C LYS A 78 11.59 -3.98 17.29
N GLU A 79 12.08 -4.57 18.37
CA GLU A 79 11.60 -5.87 18.85
C GLU A 79 10.15 -5.80 19.31
N GLN A 80 9.79 -4.79 20.10
CA GLN A 80 8.40 -4.54 20.51
C GLN A 80 7.48 -4.38 19.29
N LEU A 81 7.92 -3.63 18.28
CA LEU A 81 7.19 -3.46 17.04
C LEU A 81 6.98 -4.79 16.32
N LYS A 82 8.03 -5.61 16.20
CA LYS A 82 7.96 -6.94 15.56
C LYS A 82 6.98 -7.86 16.29
N ALA A 83 7.04 -7.90 17.62
CA ALA A 83 6.13 -8.69 18.45
C ALA A 83 4.67 -8.29 18.22
N LYS A 84 4.36 -6.99 18.26
CA LYS A 84 3.00 -6.49 17.99
C LYS A 84 2.53 -6.79 16.58
N MET A 85 3.41 -6.71 15.59
CA MET A 85 3.06 -7.06 14.21
C MET A 85 2.75 -8.56 14.06
N GLN A 86 3.51 -9.43 14.75
CA GLN A 86 3.26 -10.87 14.77
C GLN A 86 1.95 -11.21 15.48
N GLU A 87 1.70 -10.60 16.64
CA GLU A 87 0.44 -10.73 17.37
C GLU A 87 -0.74 -10.34 16.46
N ARG A 88 -0.64 -9.19 15.78
CA ARG A 88 -1.67 -8.75 14.84
C ARG A 88 -1.89 -9.74 13.70
N ARG A 89 -0.82 -10.28 13.14
CA ARG A 89 -0.91 -11.31 12.08
C ARG A 89 -1.59 -12.58 12.58
N SER A 90 -1.32 -12.98 13.82
CA SER A 90 -1.91 -14.17 14.44
C SER A 90 -3.41 -14.01 14.69
N GLN A 91 -3.84 -12.85 15.21
CA GLN A 91 -5.25 -12.52 15.41
C GLN A 91 -6.01 -12.48 14.07
N ALA A 92 -5.42 -11.88 13.04
CA ALA A 92 -6.00 -11.87 11.69
C ALA A 92 -6.16 -13.28 11.10
N ALA A 93 -5.19 -14.18 11.34
CA ALA A 93 -5.26 -15.57 10.87
C ALA A 93 -6.35 -16.40 11.58
N ARG A 94 -6.68 -16.04 12.83
CA ARG A 94 -7.72 -16.71 13.63
C ARG A 94 -9.14 -16.24 13.29
N GLY A 95 -9.30 -15.28 12.38
CA GLY A 95 -10.60 -14.69 12.07
C GLY A 95 -11.19 -13.88 13.23
N GLU A 96 -10.43 -13.67 14.31
CA GLU A 96 -10.76 -12.71 15.37
C GLU A 96 -10.72 -11.32 14.73
N GLY A 97 -11.89 -10.88 14.26
CA GLY A 97 -12.04 -9.62 13.57
C GLY A 97 -11.50 -8.50 14.44
N MET A 98 -10.32 -7.98 14.09
CA MET A 98 -9.91 -6.68 14.58
C MET A 98 -10.95 -5.69 14.08
N GLY A 99 -11.84 -5.24 14.96
CA GLY A 99 -12.85 -4.24 14.62
C GLY A 99 -12.18 -3.10 13.83
N LYS A 100 -12.86 -2.60 12.79
CA LYS A 100 -12.32 -1.66 11.77
C LYS A 100 -11.54 -0.44 12.33
N GLY A 101 -11.66 -0.13 13.62
CA GLY A 101 -10.87 0.88 14.33
C GLY A 101 -9.46 0.43 14.78
N LYS A 102 -9.23 -0.85 15.12
CA LYS A 102 -7.95 -1.33 15.67
C LYS A 102 -6.87 -1.57 14.60
N MET A 103 -7.26 -1.82 13.35
CA MET A 103 -6.31 -1.93 12.22
C MET A 103 -5.78 -0.56 11.74
N LYS A 104 -6.44 0.54 12.09
CA LYS A 104 -6.13 1.87 11.54
C LYS A 104 -4.97 2.59 12.23
N GLY A 105 -4.52 2.12 13.39
CA GLY A 105 -3.38 2.70 14.09
C GLY A 105 -2.06 2.30 13.43
N GLU A 106 -1.23 3.29 13.09
CA GLU A 106 0.15 3.06 12.69
C GLU A 106 0.84 2.19 13.76
N PRO A 107 1.58 1.14 13.36
CA PRO A 107 2.12 0.19 14.32
C PRO A 107 3.12 0.86 15.29
N PHE A 108 3.71 1.99 14.88
CA PHE A 108 4.57 2.85 15.68
C PHE A 108 3.85 3.63 16.80
N ALA A 109 2.54 3.87 16.69
CA ALA A 109 1.78 4.63 17.69
C ALA A 109 1.71 3.94 19.07
N SER A 110 2.02 2.65 19.09
CA SER A 110 2.02 1.82 20.29
C SER A 110 3.39 1.76 20.97
N LEU A 111 4.39 2.46 20.46
CA LEU A 111 5.74 2.51 21.01
C LEU A 111 5.87 3.74 21.92
N ASN A 112 6.66 3.61 23.00
CA ASN A 112 7.03 4.74 23.87
C ASN A 112 8.10 5.59 23.18
N LEU A 113 7.71 6.34 22.15
CA LEU A 113 8.60 7.19 21.37
C LEU A 113 8.94 8.47 22.14
N THR A 114 10.21 8.88 22.09
CA THR A 114 10.63 10.20 22.59
C THR A 114 10.12 11.33 21.69
N GLU A 115 10.06 12.56 22.21
CA GLU A 115 9.65 13.73 21.42
C GLU A 115 10.57 13.98 20.20
N ALA A 116 11.87 13.72 20.35
CA ALA A 116 12.82 13.79 19.25
C ALA A 116 12.50 12.74 18.16
N GLN A 117 12.16 11.51 18.55
CA GLN A 117 11.75 10.46 17.60
C GLN A 117 10.42 10.80 16.92
N LYS A 118 9.43 11.31 17.66
CA LYS A 118 8.15 11.75 17.10
C LYS A 118 8.34 12.86 16.07
N THR A 119 9.18 13.84 16.37
CA THR A 119 9.53 14.94 15.44
C THR A 119 10.18 14.39 14.16
N ARG A 120 11.16 13.49 14.28
CA ARG A 120 11.80 12.86 13.11
C ARG A 120 10.81 12.05 12.28
N MET A 121 9.96 11.25 12.91
CA MET A 121 8.92 10.49 12.22
C MET A 121 7.91 11.39 11.50
N LYS A 122 7.54 12.52 12.11
CA LYS A 122 6.68 13.52 11.47
C LYS A 122 7.33 14.09 10.21
N ALA A 123 8.60 14.48 10.28
CA ALA A 123 9.33 14.97 9.12
C ALA A 123 9.38 13.94 7.98
N ILE A 124 9.67 12.67 8.30
CA ILE A 124 9.67 11.56 7.34
C ILE A 124 8.30 11.40 6.66
N LYS A 125 7.21 11.45 7.44
CA LYS A 125 5.85 11.35 6.89
C LYS A 125 5.43 12.57 6.08
N ASP A 126 5.89 13.76 6.46
CA ASP A 126 5.58 14.98 5.71
C ASP A 126 6.34 14.97 4.36
N ALA A 127 7.56 14.43 4.32
CA ALA A 127 8.27 14.14 3.07
C ALA A 127 7.58 13.05 2.23
N GLU A 128 7.11 11.96 2.83
CA GLU A 128 6.33 10.92 2.15
C GLU A 128 5.11 11.52 1.43
N LYS A 129 4.35 12.38 2.13
CA LYS A 129 3.17 13.04 1.55
C LYS A 129 3.53 13.86 0.33
N GLN A 130 4.62 14.63 0.38
CA GLN A 130 5.08 15.43 -0.76
C GLN A 130 5.46 14.54 -1.96
N GLN A 131 6.17 13.43 -1.72
CA GLN A 131 6.53 12.49 -2.78
C GLN A 131 5.29 11.81 -3.40
N VAL A 132 4.32 11.42 -2.57
CA VAL A 132 3.06 10.85 -3.05
C VAL A 132 2.25 11.88 -3.85
N GLU A 133 2.16 13.12 -3.36
CA GLU A 133 1.47 14.20 -4.08
C GLU A 133 2.15 14.49 -5.42
N ALA A 134 3.47 14.39 -5.53
CA ALA A 134 4.20 14.59 -6.78
C ALA A 134 3.85 13.55 -7.86
N ILE A 135 3.36 12.36 -7.49
CA ILE A 135 2.93 11.31 -8.43
C ILE A 135 1.55 11.61 -9.05
N LEU A 136 0.74 12.43 -8.37
CA LEU A 136 -0.63 12.73 -8.80
C LEU A 136 -0.66 13.78 -9.91
N THR A 137 -1.60 13.61 -10.84
CA THR A 137 -1.90 14.64 -11.85
C THR A 137 -2.56 15.87 -11.21
N PRO A 138 -2.52 17.05 -11.84
CA PRO A 138 -3.21 18.24 -11.34
C PRO A 138 -4.71 17.99 -11.07
N ALA A 139 -5.39 17.27 -11.97
CA ALA A 139 -6.79 16.90 -11.80
C ALA A 139 -7.02 15.98 -10.58
N GLN A 140 -6.15 14.98 -10.38
CA GLN A 140 -6.22 14.11 -9.20
C GLN A 140 -5.97 14.88 -7.89
N LYS A 141 -5.05 15.86 -7.90
CA LYS A 141 -4.79 16.74 -6.74
C LYS A 141 -6.01 17.58 -6.39
N GLN A 142 -6.66 18.17 -7.39
CA GLN A 142 -7.88 18.95 -7.18
C GLN A 142 -8.99 18.09 -6.59
N GLN A 143 -9.23 16.91 -7.15
CA GLN A 143 -10.23 15.97 -6.62
C GLN A 143 -9.92 15.55 -5.17
N LEU A 144 -8.64 15.34 -4.83
CA LEU A 144 -8.21 15.05 -3.46
C LEU A 144 -8.51 16.21 -2.51
N GLN A 145 -8.30 17.45 -2.95
CA GLN A 145 -8.59 18.65 -2.15
C GLN A 145 -10.08 18.82 -1.90
N GLU A 146 -10.94 18.64 -2.91
CA GLU A 146 -12.39 18.65 -2.76
C GLU A 146 -12.88 17.58 -1.78
N MET A 147 -12.30 16.37 -1.87
CA MET A 147 -12.60 15.30 -0.91
C MET A 147 -12.20 15.67 0.53
N LYS A 148 -11.04 16.32 0.72
CA LYS A 148 -10.59 16.79 2.03
C LYS A 148 -11.56 17.83 2.62
N GLN A 149 -11.93 18.85 1.84
CA GLN A 149 -12.89 19.88 2.25
C GLN A 149 -14.25 19.28 2.63
N LYS A 150 -14.75 18.34 1.82
CA LYS A 150 -16.01 17.63 2.12
C LYS A 150 -15.95 16.84 3.43
N MET A 151 -14.81 16.21 3.72
CA MET A 151 -14.61 15.50 4.99
C MET A 151 -14.57 16.48 6.18
N GLU A 152 -13.92 17.62 6.04
CA GLU A 152 -13.86 18.67 7.07
C GLU A 152 -15.24 19.25 7.37
N MET A 153 -16.00 19.63 6.34
CA MET A 153 -17.39 20.10 6.52
C MET A 153 -18.26 19.09 7.26
N ARG A 154 -18.17 17.80 6.86
CA ARG A 154 -18.89 16.72 7.55
C ARG A 154 -18.47 16.57 9.01
N ARG A 155 -17.18 16.76 9.31
CA ARG A 155 -16.69 16.71 10.68
C ARG A 155 -17.24 17.86 11.52
N GLN A 156 -17.26 19.07 10.97
CA GLN A 156 -17.82 20.26 11.64
C GLN A 156 -19.33 20.11 11.88
N GLN A 157 -20.10 19.65 10.88
CA GLN A 157 -21.53 19.39 11.04
C GLN A 157 -21.83 18.38 12.17
N ARG A 158 -21.02 17.31 12.27
CA ARG A 158 -21.19 16.33 13.36
C ARG A 158 -20.87 16.90 14.73
N GLN A 159 -19.88 17.79 14.82
CA GLN A 159 -19.55 18.48 16.07
C GLN A 159 -20.67 19.43 16.49
N ASN A 160 -21.25 20.18 15.54
CA ASN A 160 -22.34 21.11 15.80
C ASN A 160 -23.65 20.41 16.18
N ASN A 161 -23.93 19.22 15.63
CA ASN A 161 -25.12 18.42 15.98
C ASN A 161 -24.95 17.58 17.26
N SER A 162 -23.77 17.59 17.89
CA SER A 162 -23.50 16.85 19.14
C SER A 162 -23.43 17.75 20.38
N ASN A 163 -23.71 19.05 20.22
CA ASN A 163 -23.91 20.04 21.28
C ASN A 163 -25.39 20.41 21.35
#